data_AF-A0A840NE58-F1
#
_entry.id   AF-A0A840NE58-F1
#
_cell.length_a   1.000
_cell.length_b   1.000
_cell.length_c   1.000
_cell.angle_alpha   90.00
_cell.angle_beta   90.00
_cell.angle_gamma   90.00
#
_symmetry.space_group_name_H-M   'P 1'
#
loop_
_entity.id
_entity.type
_entity.pdbx_description
1 polymer ?
#
loop_
_entity_poly.entity_id
_entity_poly.type
_entity_poly.pdbx_seq_one_letter_code
_entity_poly.pdbx_strand_id
1 'polypeptide(L)' 'MKKLATGAAIGLGMLLVTAAPAAAEGYVYTGKWYNTAAACEKAWADAHGGGGGTSLGHECRRNSVGVYELWAYQL' A
#
# COMPACT_ATOMS: atom_id res chain seq x y z
N MET A 1 9.77 -32.57 -15.62
CA MET A 1 8.53 -32.69 -14.83
C MET A 1 8.37 -31.42 -13.97
N LYS A 2 7.12 -30.98 -13.78
CA LYS A 2 6.68 -29.63 -13.42
C LYS A 2 7.42 -28.98 -12.23
N LYS A 3 7.82 -27.71 -12.43
CA LYS A 3 8.18 -26.74 -11.38
C LYS A 3 6.88 -26.32 -10.68
N LEU A 4 6.74 -26.61 -9.39
CA LEU A 4 5.63 -26.11 -8.57
C LEU A 4 6.00 -24.72 -8.05
N ALA A 5 5.45 -23.70 -8.71
CA ALA A 5 5.40 -22.34 -8.20
C ALA A 5 4.40 -22.32 -7.04
N THR A 6 4.91 -22.44 -5.82
CA THR A 6 4.12 -22.34 -4.61
C THR A 6 4.01 -20.88 -4.21
N GLY A 7 2.77 -20.39 -4.10
CA GLY A 7 2.44 -19.32 -3.17
C GLY A 7 1.98 -18.01 -3.80
N ALA A 8 0.85 -18.02 -4.51
CA ALA A 8 0.00 -16.85 -4.57
C ALA A 8 -0.54 -16.61 -3.14
N ALA A 9 0.07 -15.68 -2.39
CA ALA A 9 -0.52 -15.17 -1.16
C ALA A 9 -1.68 -14.26 -1.53
N ILE A 10 -2.84 -14.87 -1.77
CA ILE A 10 -4.13 -14.19 -1.79
C ILE A 10 -4.42 -13.81 -0.33
N GLY A 11 -3.98 -12.62 0.07
CA GLY A 11 -4.38 -12.00 1.31
C GLY A 11 -5.79 -11.44 1.20
N LEU A 12 -6.80 -12.32 1.06
CA LEU A 12 -8.21 -11.96 1.21
C LEU A 12 -8.54 -11.96 2.71
N GLY A 13 -8.02 -10.98 3.44
CA GLY A 13 -8.15 -10.87 4.89
C GLY A 13 -9.05 -9.70 5.28
N MET A 14 -10.34 -10.01 5.48
CA MET A 14 -11.31 -9.29 6.32
C MET A 14 -11.50 -7.78 6.07
N LEU A 15 -12.74 -7.45 5.68
CA LEU A 15 -13.38 -6.14 5.79
C LEU A 15 -13.33 -5.62 7.24
N LEU A 16 -12.22 -4.99 7.61
CA LEU A 16 -12.22 -3.99 8.67
C LEU A 16 -12.41 -2.65 7.96
N VAL A 17 -13.65 -2.15 7.98
CA VAL A 17 -13.93 -0.72 7.77
C VAL A 17 -13.28 0.00 8.95
N THR A 18 -11.97 0.20 8.88
CA THR A 18 -11.31 1.23 9.65
C THR A 18 -11.67 2.52 8.93
N ALA A 19 -12.34 3.43 9.64
CA ALA A 19 -12.55 4.79 9.15
C ALA A 19 -11.24 5.27 8.53
N ALA A 20 -11.26 5.49 7.20
CA ALA A 20 -10.10 6.02 6.51
C ALA A 20 -9.72 7.32 7.23
N PRO A 21 -8.47 7.46 7.71
CA PRO A 21 -8.01 8.70 8.31
C PRO A 21 -8.39 9.87 7.40
N ALA A 22 -8.82 10.98 8.00
CA ALA A 22 -9.16 12.19 7.25
C ALA A 22 -8.07 12.46 6.21
N ALA A 23 -8.44 12.42 4.93
CA ALA A 23 -7.55 12.73 3.82
C ALA A 23 -6.84 14.04 4.15
N ALA A 24 -5.53 13.98 4.35
CA ALA A 24 -4.74 15.21 4.36
C ALA A 24 -4.88 15.77 2.94
N GLU A 25 -5.18 17.05 2.80
CA GLU A 25 -5.59 17.71 1.56
C GLU A 25 -4.87 17.13 0.32
N GLY A 26 -5.61 16.35 -0.49
CA GLY A 26 -5.14 15.71 -1.71
C GLY A 26 -4.66 14.25 -1.61
N TYR A 27 -4.42 13.69 -0.42
CA TYR A 27 -3.99 12.29 -0.26
C TYR A 27 -5.16 11.38 0.11
N VAL A 28 -5.37 10.34 -0.70
CA VAL A 28 -6.42 9.33 -0.50
C VAL A 28 -5.80 7.98 -0.16
N TYR A 29 -6.38 7.32 0.84
CA TYR A 29 -5.97 5.99 1.23
C TYR A 29 -6.25 4.99 0.11
N THR A 30 -5.22 4.24 -0.29
CA THR A 30 -5.30 3.29 -1.42
C THR A 30 -6.00 1.97 -1.07
N GLY A 31 -6.39 1.76 0.20
CA GLY A 31 -6.96 0.48 0.65
C GLY A 31 -5.92 -0.60 0.92
N LYS A 32 -4.62 -0.28 0.94
CA LYS A 32 -3.53 -1.24 1.16
C LYS A 32 -2.77 -0.98 2.46
N TRP A 33 -2.56 -2.06 3.22
CA TRP A 33 -1.73 -2.09 4.43
C TRP A 33 -0.48 -2.94 4.25
N TYR A 34 0.57 -2.56 4.97
CA TYR A 34 1.89 -3.17 4.93
C TYR A 34 2.47 -3.29 6.33
N ASN A 35 3.20 -4.36 6.61
CA ASN A 35 3.79 -4.58 7.93
C ASN A 35 5.01 -3.68 8.20
N THR A 36 5.62 -3.11 7.16
CA THR A 36 6.80 -2.25 7.26
C THR A 36 6.70 -1.08 6.28
N ALA A 37 7.34 0.04 6.62
CA ALA A 37 7.47 1.18 5.72
C ALA A 37 8.08 0.76 4.38
N ALA A 38 9.16 -0.03 4.41
CA ALA A 38 9.86 -0.50 3.22
C ALA A 38 8.97 -1.32 2.27
N ALA A 39 8.06 -2.14 2.80
CA ALA A 39 7.11 -2.88 1.99
C ALA A 39 6.06 -1.97 1.34
N CYS A 40 5.63 -0.93 2.04
CA CYS A 40 4.73 0.10 1.50
C CYS A 40 5.40 0.90 0.37
N GLU A 41 6.61 1.40 0.60
CA GLU A 41 7.41 2.12 -0.39
C GLU A 41 7.70 1.25 -1.63
N LYS A 42 8.09 0.00 -1.41
CA LYS A 42 8.33 -0.94 -2.49
C LYS A 42 7.07 -1.23 -3.29
N ALA A 43 5.92 -1.37 -2.64
CA ALA A 43 4.67 -1.61 -3.35
C ALA A 43 4.23 -0.40 -4.20
N TRP A 44 4.46 0.83 -3.73
CA TRP A 44 4.26 2.02 -4.55
C TRP A 44 5.17 2.01 -5.78
N ALA A 45 6.45 1.77 -5.56
CA ALA A 45 7.44 1.66 -6.63
C ALA A 45 7.07 0.54 -7.63
N ASP A 46 6.72 -0.66 -7.17
CA ASP A 46 6.34 -1.79 -8.03
C ASP A 46 5.06 -1.49 -8.86
N ALA A 47 4.11 -0.75 -8.31
CA ALA A 47 2.87 -0.38 -8.99
C ALA A 47 3.05 0.77 -10.01
N HIS A 48 4.01 1.67 -9.80
CA HIS A 48 4.15 2.89 -10.60
C HIS A 48 5.43 2.97 -11.43
N GLY A 49 6.34 2.00 -11.32
CA GLY A 49 7.49 1.84 -12.24
C GLY A 49 8.90 1.99 -11.64
N GLY A 50 9.07 1.81 -10.33
CA GLY A 50 10.37 1.90 -9.65
C GLY A 50 10.77 3.35 -9.34
N GLY A 51 12.02 3.58 -8.90
CA GLY A 51 12.56 4.93 -8.64
C GLY A 51 12.55 5.78 -9.92
N GLY A 52 11.46 6.50 -10.16
CA GLY A 52 11.17 7.21 -11.42
C GLY A 52 9.75 6.99 -11.96
N GLY A 53 8.98 6.07 -11.37
CA GLY A 53 7.54 5.90 -11.60
C GLY A 53 6.71 7.11 -11.17
N THR A 54 5.60 7.36 -11.87
CA THR A 54 4.79 8.60 -11.85
C THR A 54 4.95 9.44 -10.58
N SER A 55 5.40 10.69 -10.73
CA SER A 55 5.69 11.67 -9.66
C SER A 55 4.48 12.10 -8.81
N LEU A 56 3.37 11.35 -8.84
CA LEU A 56 2.28 11.55 -7.91
C LEU A 56 2.82 11.26 -6.50
N GLY A 57 2.65 12.23 -5.61
CA GLY A 57 3.09 12.07 -4.23
C GLY A 57 2.43 10.86 -3.58
N HIS A 58 3.17 10.12 -2.77
CA HIS A 58 2.61 9.06 -1.93
C HIS A 58 3.15 9.17 -0.52
N GLU A 59 2.44 8.57 0.42
CA GLU A 59 2.87 8.51 1.82
C GLU A 59 2.57 7.14 2.42
N CYS A 60 3.54 6.62 3.16
CA CYS A 60 3.40 5.41 3.95
C CYS A 60 3.20 5.78 5.42
N ARG A 61 1.94 5.86 5.85
CA ARG A 61 1.57 6.33 7.20
C ARG A 61 1.40 5.16 8.14
N ARG A 62 2.07 5.17 9.29
CA ARG A 62 1.85 4.16 10.33
C ARG A 62 0.58 4.49 11.11
N ASN A 63 -0.37 3.57 11.18
CA ASN A 63 -1.61 3.74 11.96
C ASN A 63 -1.46 3.22 13.40
N SER A 64 -2.49 3.43 14.22
CA SER A 64 -2.54 3.02 15.64
C SER A 64 -2.52 1.50 15.85
N VAL A 65 -2.83 0.71 14.82
CA VAL A 65 -2.78 -0.76 14.81
C VAL A 65 -1.37 -1.26 14.49
N GLY A 66 -0.45 -0.35 14.15
CA GLY A 66 0.96 -0.66 13.93
C GLY A 66 1.31 -1.09 12.50
N VAL A 67 0.36 -1.00 11.56
CA VAL A 67 0.58 -1.24 10.13
C VAL A 67 0.84 0.09 9.39
N TYR A 68 1.47 0.00 8.23
CA TYR A 68 1.70 1.10 7.31
C TYR A 68 0.62 1.11 6.23
N GLU A 69 -0.06 2.24 6.10
CA GLU A 69 -1.09 2.49 5.12
C GLU A 69 -0.48 3.26 3.95
N LEU A 70 -0.78 2.84 2.72
CA LEU A 70 -0.35 3.56 1.53
C LEU A 70 -1.40 4.60 1.14
N TRP A 71 -0.98 5.85 1.10
CA TRP A 71 -1.76 7.00 0.68
C TRP A 71 -1.20 7.54 -0.63
N ALA A 72 -2.07 7.84 -1.58
CA ALA A 72 -1.71 8.36 -2.89
C ALA A 72 -2.31 9.73 -3.09
N TYR A 73 -1.54 10.65 -3.65
CA TYR A 73 -2.02 11.96 -4.01
C TYR A 73 -2.96 11.87 -5.21
N GLN A 74 -4.15 12.43 -5.08
CA GLN A 74 -5.14 12.62 -6.13
C GLN A 74 -5.29 14.11 -6.41
N LEU A 75 -5.07 14.49 -7.67
CA LEU A 75 -5.33 15.84 -8.20
C LEU A 75 -6.81 16.04 -8.52
#